data_AF-A0A8S4QS00-F1
#
_entry.id   AF-A0A8S4QS00-F1
#
_cell.length_a   1.000
_cell.length_b   1.000
_cell.length_c   1.000
_cell.angle_alpha   90.00
_cell.angle_beta   90.00
_cell.angle_gamma   90.00
#
_symmetry.space_group_name_H-M   'P 1'
#
loop_
_entity.id
_entity.type
_entity.pdbx_description
1 polymer ?
#
loop_
_entity_poly.entity_id
_entity_poly.type
_entity_poly.pdbx_seq_one_letter_code
_entity_poly.pdbx_strand_id
1 'polypeptide(L)'
;VRDSILQRDIHDIDLATNLLPNQAVKALKLRNIKTIPTGLKHGTITAILNKRSFEITTLRHDIKCDGRHAKVEFTNDWQADASRRDFTFNALYADKHGHIYDYFGGIQDLKTRKLNFIGNAEDRIKEDYLRILRAFRFHAKICIGDLSDEILDVCKKHSHMIQNLSGERIREEIFKLLECNDPAPTLKSMQKSDVLQKIIPKEVKCEILSSPLLINTKPPIKPSAYVHTPFLDPTIDALTKLALLIRTAEDRASLGEESFQKKSKRNTYLYLVRNYIVT
;
A
#
# COMPACT_ATOMS: atom_id res chain seq x y z
N VAL A 1 14.42 2.59 3.98
CA VAL A 1 14.77 3.94 4.47
C VAL A 1 13.71 4.49 5.42
N ARG A 2 12.53 4.86 4.92
CA ARG A 2 11.39 5.35 5.72
C ARG A 2 11.13 4.56 7.01
N ASP A 3 10.93 3.25 6.91
CA ASP A 3 10.58 2.42 8.07
C ASP A 3 11.76 2.33 9.06
N SER A 4 13.00 2.37 8.57
CA SER A 4 14.21 2.44 9.40
C SER A 4 14.28 3.75 10.20
N ILE A 5 13.95 4.90 9.58
CA ILE A 5 13.89 6.21 10.27
C ILE A 5 12.80 6.19 11.36
N LEU A 6 11.69 5.52 11.09
CA LEU A 6 10.58 5.34 12.04
C LEU A 6 10.84 4.25 13.09
N GLN A 7 12.02 3.61 13.07
CA GLN A 7 12.37 2.49 13.97
C GLN A 7 11.36 1.34 13.93
N ARG A 8 10.83 1.04 12.73
CA ARG A 8 9.91 -0.08 12.48
C ARG A 8 10.65 -1.28 11.90
N ASP A 9 10.08 -2.46 12.12
CA ASP A 9 10.56 -3.69 11.51
C ASP A 9 10.57 -3.57 9.98
N ILE A 10 11.65 -4.07 9.37
CA ILE A 10 11.87 -4.05 7.93
C ILE A 10 11.53 -5.44 7.39
N HIS A 11 10.43 -5.53 6.63
CA HIS A 11 9.99 -6.78 6.02
C HIS A 11 10.57 -6.96 4.61
N ASP A 12 10.55 -5.88 3.82
CA ASP A 12 11.02 -5.87 2.44
C ASP A 12 12.03 -4.74 2.22
N ILE A 13 13.07 -5.01 1.42
CA ILE A 13 14.09 -4.03 1.04
C ILE A 13 14.14 -3.94 -0.48
N ASP A 14 13.81 -2.77 -0.99
CA ASP A 14 14.01 -2.40 -2.38
C ASP A 14 15.40 -1.78 -2.55
N LEU A 15 16.18 -2.34 -3.46
CA LEU A 15 17.49 -1.85 -3.85
C LEU A 15 17.37 -1.06 -5.17
N ALA A 16 18.05 0.07 -5.24
CA ALA A 16 18.15 0.88 -6.45
C ALA A 16 19.60 0.87 -6.97
N THR A 17 19.77 0.89 -8.29
CA THR A 17 21.11 0.87 -8.92
C THR A 17 21.15 1.66 -10.22
N ASN A 18 22.29 2.25 -10.52
CA ASN A 18 22.59 2.86 -11.82
C ASN A 18 22.99 1.83 -12.89
N LEU A 19 23.16 0.56 -12.52
CA LEU A 19 23.41 -0.50 -13.49
C LEU A 19 22.14 -0.78 -14.30
N LEU A 20 22.28 -0.90 -15.62
CA LEU A 20 21.21 -1.41 -16.47
C LEU A 20 20.84 -2.84 -16.05
N PRO A 21 19.60 -3.31 -16.29
CA PRO A 21 19.16 -4.63 -15.80
C PRO A 21 20.10 -5.77 -16.23
N ASN A 22 20.56 -5.75 -17.49
CA ASN A 22 21.51 -6.75 -18.00
C ASN A 22 22.89 -6.66 -17.32
N GLN A 23 23.34 -5.47 -16.92
CA GLN A 23 24.58 -5.28 -16.19
C GLN A 23 24.45 -5.75 -14.74
N ALA A 24 23.32 -5.45 -14.08
CA ALA A 24 23.01 -5.93 -12.74
C ALA A 24 22.96 -7.47 -12.69
N VAL A 25 22.30 -8.11 -13.66
CA VAL A 25 22.29 -9.58 -13.80
C VAL A 25 23.71 -10.13 -13.97
N LYS A 26 24.53 -9.52 -14.84
CA LYS A 26 25.94 -9.93 -15.02
C LYS A 26 26.73 -9.80 -13.71
N ALA A 27 26.60 -8.69 -12.99
CA ALA A 27 27.30 -8.45 -11.73
C ALA A 27 26.93 -9.48 -10.65
N LEU A 28 25.64 -9.81 -10.53
CA LEU A 28 25.16 -10.84 -9.60
C LEU A 28 25.64 -12.24 -9.99
N LYS A 29 25.63 -12.55 -11.30
CA LYS A 29 26.14 -13.83 -11.82
C LYS A 29 27.62 -14.04 -11.52
N LEU A 30 28.45 -13.00 -11.62
CA LEU A 30 29.88 -13.05 -11.23
C LEU A 30 30.10 -13.42 -9.76
N ARG A 31 29.08 -13.23 -8.91
CA ARG A 31 29.10 -13.59 -7.48
C ARG A 31 28.30 -14.85 -7.17
N ASN A 32 27.90 -15.62 -8.18
CA ASN A 32 27.05 -16.81 -8.05
C ASN A 32 25.71 -16.56 -7.34
N ILE A 33 25.15 -15.35 -7.49
CA ILE A 33 23.84 -15.00 -6.92
C ILE A 33 22.76 -15.28 -7.97
N LYS A 34 21.74 -16.06 -7.58
CA LYS A 34 20.62 -16.39 -8.47
C LYS A 34 19.77 -15.14 -8.73
N THR A 35 19.38 -14.93 -9.99
CA THR A 35 18.54 -13.80 -10.40
C THR A 35 17.28 -14.28 -11.11
N ILE A 36 16.13 -13.69 -10.79
CA ILE A 36 14.85 -13.91 -11.46
C ILE A 36 14.43 -12.62 -12.17
N PRO A 37 14.09 -12.67 -13.48
CA PRO A 37 13.62 -11.51 -14.22
C PRO A 37 12.14 -11.23 -13.91
N THR A 38 11.86 -10.55 -12.82
CA THR A 38 10.49 -10.26 -12.34
C THR A 38 9.84 -9.07 -13.05
N GLY A 39 10.62 -8.12 -13.57
CA GLY A 39 10.10 -6.89 -14.17
C GLY A 39 11.07 -6.20 -15.11
N LEU A 40 11.78 -6.96 -15.98
CA LEU A 40 12.84 -6.43 -16.84
C LEU A 40 12.40 -5.23 -17.70
N LYS A 41 11.15 -5.20 -18.18
CA LYS A 41 10.59 -4.08 -18.96
C LYS A 41 10.56 -2.75 -18.20
N HIS A 42 10.51 -2.82 -16.87
CA HIS A 42 10.54 -1.65 -15.98
C HIS A 42 11.88 -1.53 -15.24
N GLY A 43 12.86 -2.39 -15.56
CA GLY A 43 14.19 -2.37 -14.97
C GLY A 43 14.32 -3.07 -13.62
N THR A 44 13.36 -3.91 -13.24
CA THR A 44 13.41 -4.66 -11.97
C THR A 44 13.83 -6.11 -12.19
N ILE A 45 14.77 -6.55 -11.36
CA ILE A 45 15.18 -7.95 -11.21
C ILE A 45 15.12 -8.35 -9.74
N THR A 46 14.94 -9.63 -9.45
CA THR A 46 14.96 -10.14 -8.08
C THR A 46 16.20 -11.01 -7.88
N ALA A 47 17.06 -10.65 -6.93
CA ALA A 47 18.18 -11.48 -6.51
C ALA A 47 17.76 -12.40 -5.36
N ILE A 48 18.22 -13.65 -5.38
CA ILE A 48 18.01 -14.61 -4.28
C ILE A 48 19.35 -14.87 -3.61
N LEU A 49 19.46 -14.49 -2.34
CA LEU A 49 20.63 -14.70 -1.51
C LEU A 49 20.19 -15.16 -0.12
N ASN A 50 20.79 -16.24 0.40
CA ASN A 50 20.49 -16.79 1.73
C ASN A 50 19.00 -17.07 1.97
N LYS A 51 18.31 -17.62 0.96
CA LYS A 51 16.85 -17.89 0.95
C LYS A 51 15.98 -16.62 1.13
N ARG A 52 16.56 -15.42 0.92
CA ARG A 52 15.84 -14.14 0.89
C ARG A 52 15.83 -13.58 -0.52
N SER A 53 14.76 -12.88 -0.85
CA SER A 53 14.58 -12.18 -2.11
C SER A 53 14.87 -10.70 -1.94
N PHE A 54 15.61 -10.12 -2.87
CA PHE A 54 15.91 -8.69 -2.92
C PHE A 54 15.51 -8.15 -4.27
N GLU A 55 14.58 -7.20 -4.30
CA GLU A 55 14.23 -6.50 -5.54
C GLU A 55 15.27 -5.43 -5.83
N ILE A 56 15.84 -5.47 -7.02
CA ILE A 56 16.83 -4.51 -7.52
C ILE A 56 16.24 -3.84 -8.74
N THR A 57 16.07 -2.53 -8.67
CA THR A 57 15.48 -1.72 -9.73
C THR A 57 16.50 -0.72 -10.26
N THR A 58 16.72 -0.73 -11.56
CA THR A 58 17.50 0.31 -12.24
C THR A 58 16.80 1.66 -12.12
N LEU A 59 17.57 2.70 -11.79
CA LEU A 59 17.10 4.08 -11.77
C LEU A 59 16.47 4.45 -13.12
N ARG A 60 15.32 5.11 -13.08
CA ARG A 60 14.56 5.46 -14.28
C ARG A 60 13.79 6.75 -14.12
N HIS A 61 13.46 7.38 -15.23
CA HIS A 61 12.42 8.38 -15.32
C HIS A 61 11.28 7.85 -16.19
N ASP A 62 10.05 8.30 -15.91
CA ASP A 62 8.87 7.87 -16.64
C ASP A 62 8.57 8.90 -17.76
N ILE A 63 8.53 8.46 -19.03
CA ILE A 63 8.33 9.34 -20.21
C ILE A 63 6.85 9.57 -20.46
N LYS A 64 6.05 8.52 -20.25
CA LYS A 64 4.60 8.54 -20.37
C LYS A 64 4.03 7.62 -19.31
N CYS A 65 3.18 8.16 -18.45
CA CYS A 65 2.45 7.41 -17.44
C CYS A 65 0.97 7.34 -17.86
N ASP A 66 0.47 6.11 -18.02
CA ASP A 66 -0.96 5.84 -18.02
C ASP A 66 -1.22 4.70 -17.01
N GLY A 67 -1.36 5.07 -15.73
CA GLY A 67 -1.52 4.12 -14.63
C GLY A 67 -0.37 3.11 -14.54
N ARG A 68 -0.65 1.83 -14.86
CA ARG A 68 0.36 0.75 -14.82
C ARG A 68 1.24 0.69 -16.07
N HIS A 69 0.89 1.38 -17.14
CA HIS A 69 1.65 1.36 -18.39
C HIS A 69 2.57 2.58 -18.46
N ALA A 70 3.72 2.47 -17.79
CA ALA A 70 4.78 3.46 -17.90
C ALA A 70 5.82 3.04 -18.95
N LYS A 71 6.08 3.91 -19.93
CA LYS A 71 7.32 3.81 -20.73
C LYS A 71 8.43 4.48 -19.94
N VAL A 72 9.48 3.72 -19.64
CA VAL A 72 10.57 4.18 -18.78
C VAL A 72 11.86 4.32 -19.58
N GLU A 73 12.67 5.30 -19.19
CA GLU A 73 14.04 5.45 -19.64
C GLU A 73 14.98 5.38 -18.44
N PHE A 74 16.04 4.59 -18.56
CA PHE A 74 17.01 4.43 -17.49
C PHE A 74 17.88 5.68 -17.36
N THR A 75 18.21 6.04 -16.12
CA THR A 75 19.01 7.23 -15.81
C THR A 75 20.08 6.90 -14.79
N ASN A 76 21.09 7.77 -14.68
CA ASN A 76 22.05 7.75 -13.57
C ASN A 76 21.77 8.85 -12.53
N ASP A 77 20.71 9.62 -12.75
CA ASP A 77 20.30 10.71 -11.86
C ASP A 77 19.33 10.19 -10.79
N TRP A 78 19.80 10.18 -9.54
CA TRP A 78 19.03 9.78 -8.37
C TRP A 78 17.89 10.74 -8.07
N GLN A 79 18.07 12.05 -8.31
CA GLN A 79 17.01 13.03 -8.10
C GLN A 79 15.88 12.84 -9.11
N ALA A 80 16.20 12.48 -10.35
CA ALA A 80 15.22 12.13 -11.37
C ALA A 80 14.44 10.84 -11.04
N ASP A 81 15.10 9.81 -10.50
CA ASP A 81 14.39 8.60 -10.04
C ASP A 81 13.54 8.87 -8.78
N ALA A 82 14.01 9.77 -7.91
CA ALA A 82 13.30 10.20 -6.74
C ALA A 82 12.01 10.98 -7.13
N SER A 83 12.07 11.83 -8.16
CA SER A 83 10.96 12.72 -8.54
C SER A 83 9.73 11.97 -9.06
N ARG A 84 9.92 10.82 -9.71
CA ARG A 84 8.82 9.97 -10.21
C ARG A 84 8.07 9.21 -9.11
N ARG A 85 8.54 9.22 -7.86
CA ARG A 85 7.86 8.55 -6.73
C ARG A 85 6.70 9.37 -6.22
N ASP A 86 5.77 8.76 -5.50
CA ASP A 86 4.51 9.38 -5.11
C ASP A 86 4.67 10.43 -3.99
N PHE A 87 5.26 10.04 -2.86
CA PHE A 87 5.36 10.84 -1.65
C PHE A 87 6.82 11.12 -1.28
N THR A 88 7.07 12.29 -0.70
CA THR A 88 8.41 12.76 -0.30
C THR A 88 9.17 11.73 0.54
N PHE A 89 8.52 11.17 1.55
CA PHE A 89 9.10 10.16 2.44
C PHE A 89 9.34 8.78 1.79
N ASN A 90 8.74 8.51 0.63
CA ASN A 90 8.98 7.30 -0.15
C ASN A 90 10.12 7.48 -1.17
N ALA A 91 10.63 8.70 -1.34
CA ALA A 91 11.74 9.05 -2.22
C ALA A 91 13.06 9.29 -1.50
N LEU A 92 13.18 8.72 -0.30
CA LEU A 92 14.42 8.70 0.47
C LEU A 92 15.28 7.50 0.05
N TYR A 93 16.56 7.74 -0.20
CA TYR A 93 17.56 6.71 -0.47
C TYR A 93 18.54 6.64 0.70
N ALA A 94 19.11 5.45 0.91
CA ALA A 94 20.20 5.28 1.86
C ALA A 94 21.29 4.43 1.24
N ASP A 95 22.55 4.79 1.48
CA ASP A 95 23.68 3.94 1.12
C ASP A 95 23.98 2.91 2.21
N LYS A 96 24.94 2.03 1.92
CA LYS A 96 25.38 0.97 2.85
C LYS A 96 26.06 1.49 4.13
N HIS A 97 26.46 2.76 4.16
CA HIS A 97 27.06 3.43 5.32
C HIS A 97 26.01 4.14 6.18
N GLY A 98 24.76 4.18 5.71
CA GLY A 98 23.66 4.84 6.41
C GLY A 98 23.50 6.32 6.07
N HIS A 99 24.23 6.85 5.07
CA HIS A 99 23.94 8.21 4.60
C HIS A 99 22.60 8.22 3.88
N ILE A 100 21.75 9.17 4.27
CA ILE A 100 20.41 9.34 3.69
C ILE A 100 20.47 10.49 2.69
N TYR A 101 19.92 10.23 1.50
CA TYR A 101 19.75 11.21 0.44
C TYR A 101 18.27 11.59 0.36
N ASP A 102 18.00 12.87 0.56
CA ASP A 102 16.65 13.45 0.55
C ASP A 102 16.61 14.65 -0.39
N TYR A 103 15.91 14.50 -1.52
CA TYR A 103 15.80 15.53 -2.55
C TYR A 103 14.54 16.39 -2.42
N PHE A 104 13.56 15.97 -1.61
CA PHE A 104 12.21 16.53 -1.60
C PHE A 104 11.66 16.78 -0.18
N GLY A 105 12.51 16.78 0.85
CA GLY A 105 12.12 17.06 2.23
C GLY A 105 11.40 15.90 2.93
N GLY A 106 11.56 14.67 2.45
CA GLY A 106 10.90 13.49 3.02
C GLY A 106 11.29 13.18 4.47
N ILE A 107 12.48 13.58 4.92
CA ILE A 107 12.89 13.44 6.32
C ILE A 107 12.05 14.35 7.21
N GLN A 108 11.84 15.60 6.79
CA GLN A 108 11.06 16.56 7.57
C GLN A 108 9.60 16.13 7.63
N ASP A 109 9.03 15.68 6.50
CA ASP A 109 7.67 15.16 6.45
C ASP A 109 7.48 13.93 7.35
N LEU A 110 8.46 13.03 7.40
CA LEU A 110 8.44 11.91 8.35
C LEU A 110 8.49 12.36 9.80
N LYS A 111 9.36 13.33 10.13
CA LYS A 111 9.46 13.87 11.50
C LYS A 111 8.16 14.53 11.93
N THR A 112 7.53 15.30 11.05
CA THR A 112 6.25 15.96 11.34
C THR A 112 5.04 15.06 11.12
N ARG A 113 5.24 13.82 10.67
CA ARG A 113 4.18 12.83 10.38
C ARG A 113 3.13 13.39 9.41
N LYS A 114 3.60 14.03 8.33
CA LYS A 114 2.76 14.61 7.28
C LYS A 114 2.94 13.86 5.95
N LEU A 115 1.90 13.90 5.14
CA LEU A 115 1.90 13.34 3.79
C LEU A 115 1.90 14.46 2.77
N ASN A 116 2.94 14.49 1.94
CA ASN A 116 3.07 15.39 0.81
C ASN A 116 3.43 14.60 -0.44
N PHE A 117 2.82 14.98 -1.57
CA PHE A 117 3.22 14.51 -2.88
C PHE A 117 4.54 15.17 -3.30
N ILE A 118 5.30 14.48 -4.14
CA ILE A 118 6.43 15.13 -4.82
C ILE A 118 5.89 15.93 -6.00
N GLY A 119 6.09 17.25 -5.98
CA GLY A 119 5.49 18.17 -6.96
C GLY A 119 4.00 18.41 -6.70
N ASN A 120 3.23 18.71 -7.75
CA ASN A 120 1.81 19.00 -7.63
C ASN A 120 0.97 17.73 -7.44
N ALA A 121 0.17 17.68 -6.37
CA ALA A 121 -0.63 16.50 -6.02
C ALA A 121 -1.63 16.07 -7.11
N GLU A 122 -2.24 17.02 -7.83
CA GLU A 122 -3.20 16.72 -8.89
C GLU A 122 -2.52 16.05 -10.08
N ASP A 123 -1.38 16.56 -10.51
CA ASP A 123 -0.60 15.95 -11.60
C ASP A 123 -0.17 14.53 -11.23
N ARG A 124 0.29 14.35 -9.98
CA ARG A 124 0.66 13.03 -9.48
C ARG A 124 -0.53 12.08 -9.46
N ILE A 125 -1.72 12.52 -9.07
CA ILE A 125 -2.91 11.67 -9.06
C ILE A 125 -3.34 11.29 -10.48
N LYS A 126 -3.23 12.21 -11.45
CA LYS A 126 -3.56 11.94 -12.86
C LYS A 126 -2.63 10.93 -13.52
N GLU A 127 -1.36 10.85 -13.11
CA GLU A 127 -0.43 9.81 -13.59
C GLU A 127 -0.90 8.39 -13.21
N ASP A 128 -1.44 8.22 -12.00
CA ASP A 128 -2.00 6.94 -11.51
C ASP A 128 -3.00 7.19 -10.37
N TYR A 129 -4.28 7.07 -10.66
CA TYR A 129 -5.36 7.30 -9.68
C TYR A 129 -5.30 6.38 -8.46
N LEU A 130 -4.53 5.27 -8.51
CA LEU A 130 -4.26 4.45 -7.31
C LEU A 130 -3.59 5.28 -6.20
N ARG A 131 -2.90 6.37 -6.53
CA ARG A 131 -2.25 7.25 -5.56
C ARG A 131 -3.22 7.90 -4.59
N ILE A 132 -4.50 8.04 -4.94
CA ILE A 132 -5.55 8.44 -3.99
C ILE A 132 -5.63 7.42 -2.84
N LEU A 133 -5.79 6.13 -3.17
CA LEU A 133 -5.87 5.07 -2.15
C LEU A 133 -4.57 4.93 -1.36
N ARG A 134 -3.42 5.09 -2.04
CA ARG A 134 -2.11 5.08 -1.38
C ARG A 134 -1.96 6.25 -0.40
N ALA A 135 -2.49 7.43 -0.72
CA ALA A 135 -2.46 8.58 0.17
C ALA A 135 -3.20 8.27 1.48
N PHE A 136 -4.42 7.74 1.40
CA PHE A 136 -5.15 7.30 2.58
C PHE A 136 -4.45 6.16 3.33
N ARG A 137 -3.92 5.15 2.64
CA ARG A 137 -3.16 4.08 3.29
C ARG A 137 -1.96 4.65 4.08
N PHE A 138 -1.17 5.53 3.48
CA PHE A 138 0.00 6.10 4.16
C PHE A 138 -0.36 7.11 5.22
N HIS A 139 -1.49 7.81 5.08
CA HIS A 139 -2.06 8.60 6.15
C HIS A 139 -2.32 7.72 7.38
N ALA A 140 -3.08 6.62 7.24
CA ALA A 140 -3.33 5.68 8.33
C ALA A 140 -2.05 5.05 8.89
N LYS A 141 -1.07 4.75 8.03
CA LYS A 141 0.16 4.04 8.44
C LYS A 141 1.18 4.94 9.13
N ILE A 142 1.25 6.23 8.79
CA ILE A 142 2.40 7.09 9.13
C ILE A 142 1.98 8.40 9.79
N CYS A 143 0.90 9.00 9.33
CA CYS A 143 0.59 10.39 9.65
C CYS A 143 -0.07 10.51 11.02
N ILE A 144 0.01 11.72 11.58
CA ILE A 144 -0.69 12.09 12.81
C ILE A 144 -1.49 13.37 12.50
N GLY A 145 -2.74 13.40 12.93
CA GLY A 145 -3.68 14.47 12.59
C GLY A 145 -4.43 14.18 11.30
N ASP A 146 -5.04 15.22 10.74
CA ASP A 146 -5.81 15.13 9.50
C ASP A 146 -4.92 15.30 8.26
N LEU A 147 -5.35 14.75 7.12
CA LEU A 147 -4.79 15.15 5.83
C LEU A 147 -5.04 16.64 5.61
N SER A 148 -4.11 17.31 4.94
CA SER A 148 -4.33 18.68 4.48
C SER A 148 -5.58 18.77 3.60
N ASP A 149 -6.35 19.84 3.76
CA ASP A 149 -7.55 20.10 2.95
C ASP A 149 -7.24 20.10 1.45
N GLU A 150 -6.09 20.66 1.04
CA GLU A 150 -5.65 20.65 -0.37
C GLU A 150 -5.58 19.23 -0.96
N ILE A 151 -4.95 18.29 -0.25
CA ILE A 151 -4.86 16.89 -0.69
C ILE A 151 -6.25 16.24 -0.69
N LEU A 152 -7.09 16.51 0.32
CA LEU A 152 -8.44 15.97 0.40
C LEU A 152 -9.31 16.45 -0.77
N ASP A 153 -9.22 17.73 -1.13
CA ASP A 153 -9.95 18.34 -2.24
C ASP A 153 -9.53 17.73 -3.58
N VAL A 154 -8.23 17.53 -3.80
CA VAL A 154 -7.74 16.86 -5.01
C VAL A 154 -8.20 15.40 -5.04
N CYS A 155 -8.14 14.68 -3.91
CA CYS A 155 -8.66 13.32 -3.81
C CYS A 155 -10.16 13.24 -4.11
N LYS A 156 -10.93 14.20 -3.60
CA LYS A 156 -12.38 14.29 -3.83
C LYS A 156 -12.70 14.56 -5.30
N LYS A 157 -12.04 15.55 -5.90
CA LYS A 157 -12.17 15.93 -7.32
C LYS A 157 -11.98 14.72 -8.25
N HIS A 158 -11.00 13.88 -7.96
CA HIS A 158 -10.63 12.72 -8.79
C HIS A 158 -11.17 11.38 -8.27
N SER A 159 -12.02 11.38 -7.24
CA SER A 159 -12.52 10.16 -6.59
C SER A 159 -13.21 9.20 -7.58
N HIS A 160 -14.01 9.73 -8.51
CA HIS A 160 -14.71 8.95 -9.52
C HIS A 160 -13.79 8.10 -10.41
N MET A 161 -12.54 8.52 -10.62
CA MET A 161 -11.56 7.81 -11.44
C MET A 161 -11.07 6.50 -10.79
N ILE A 162 -11.34 6.29 -9.49
CA ILE A 162 -11.04 5.02 -8.80
C ILE A 162 -11.76 3.85 -9.48
N GLN A 163 -12.94 4.08 -10.07
CA GLN A 163 -13.70 3.04 -10.78
C GLN A 163 -12.99 2.49 -12.01
N ASN A 164 -12.01 3.22 -12.56
CA ASN A 164 -11.20 2.79 -13.69
C ASN A 164 -10.01 1.89 -13.28
N LEU A 165 -9.76 1.75 -11.97
CA LEU A 165 -8.69 0.90 -11.45
C LEU A 165 -9.14 -0.56 -11.38
N SER A 166 -8.19 -1.49 -11.52
CA SER A 166 -8.52 -2.90 -11.34
C SER A 166 -8.89 -3.19 -9.88
N GLY A 167 -9.91 -4.04 -9.68
CA GLY A 167 -10.38 -4.43 -8.35
C GLY A 167 -9.28 -5.04 -7.46
N GLU A 168 -8.30 -5.74 -8.04
CA GLU A 168 -7.15 -6.27 -7.30
C GLU A 168 -6.30 -5.15 -6.67
N ARG A 169 -6.03 -4.07 -7.41
CA ARG A 169 -5.24 -2.92 -6.91
C ARG A 169 -5.97 -2.21 -5.79
N ILE A 170 -7.27 -1.98 -5.97
CA ILE A 170 -8.13 -1.36 -4.97
C ILE A 170 -8.11 -2.21 -3.70
N ARG A 171 -8.33 -3.53 -3.84
CA ARG A 171 -8.33 -4.48 -2.73
C ARG A 171 -7.01 -4.47 -1.97
N GLU A 172 -5.88 -4.46 -2.64
CA GLU A 172 -4.57 -4.44 -1.98
C GLU A 172 -4.35 -3.19 -1.13
N GLU A 173 -4.71 -2.01 -1.63
CA GLU A 173 -4.56 -0.77 -0.87
C GLU A 173 -5.52 -0.69 0.32
N ILE A 174 -6.77 -1.13 0.14
CA ILE A 174 -7.77 -1.15 1.22
C ILE A 174 -7.41 -2.14 2.31
N PHE A 175 -6.95 -3.35 1.97
CA PHE A 175 -6.55 -4.33 2.97
C PHE A 175 -5.36 -3.82 3.79
N LYS A 176 -4.34 -3.24 3.13
CA LYS A 176 -3.19 -2.65 3.84
C LYS A 176 -3.59 -1.46 4.72
N LEU A 177 -4.62 -0.70 4.34
CA LEU A 177 -5.17 0.35 5.18
C LEU A 177 -5.84 -0.24 6.42
N LEU A 178 -6.66 -1.27 6.26
CA LEU A 178 -7.37 -1.92 7.37
C LEU A 178 -6.42 -2.66 8.33
N GLU A 179 -5.27 -3.14 7.85
CA GLU A 179 -4.20 -3.72 8.68
C GLU A 179 -3.50 -2.69 9.58
N CYS A 180 -3.74 -1.38 9.40
CA CYS A 180 -3.19 -0.35 10.29
C CYS A 180 -3.84 -0.43 11.69
N ASN A 181 -3.10 0.07 12.70
CA ASN A 181 -3.54 0.02 14.11
C ASN A 181 -4.86 0.77 14.35
N ASP A 182 -5.00 1.96 13.76
CA ASP A 182 -6.24 2.74 13.81
C ASP A 182 -6.59 3.28 12.41
N PRO A 183 -7.39 2.54 11.62
CA PRO A 183 -7.81 2.98 10.29
C PRO A 183 -8.98 3.97 10.33
N ALA A 184 -9.66 4.13 11.47
CA ALA A 184 -10.95 4.81 11.53
C ALA A 184 -10.90 6.30 11.15
N PRO A 185 -9.93 7.13 11.63
CA PRO A 185 -9.83 8.53 11.22
C PRO A 185 -9.62 8.68 9.71
N THR A 186 -8.84 7.78 9.13
CA THR A 186 -8.57 7.77 7.68
C THR A 186 -9.81 7.39 6.89
N LEU A 187 -10.56 6.37 7.33
CA LEU A 187 -11.81 5.98 6.67
C LEU A 187 -12.87 7.09 6.74
N LYS A 188 -12.95 7.81 7.86
CA LYS A 188 -13.78 9.02 7.97
C LYS A 188 -13.37 10.09 6.96
N SER A 189 -12.08 10.30 6.78
CA SER A 189 -11.55 11.24 5.77
C SER A 189 -11.92 10.79 4.35
N MET A 190 -11.82 9.48 4.06
CA MET A 190 -12.26 8.91 2.78
C MET A 190 -13.76 9.08 2.54
N GLN A 191 -14.59 9.01 3.59
CA GLN A 191 -16.02 9.29 3.48
C GLN A 191 -16.31 10.75 3.18
N LYS A 192 -15.62 11.69 3.85
CA LYS A 192 -15.77 13.13 3.60
C LYS A 192 -15.35 13.53 2.19
N SER A 193 -14.42 12.79 1.59
CA SER A 193 -13.93 13.02 0.24
C SER A 193 -14.63 12.18 -0.85
N ASP A 194 -15.75 11.53 -0.54
CA ASP A 194 -16.51 10.63 -1.45
C ASP A 194 -15.73 9.42 -1.99
N VAL A 195 -14.50 9.20 -1.51
CA VAL A 195 -13.59 8.15 -1.97
C VAL A 195 -14.05 6.78 -1.47
N LEU A 196 -14.50 6.70 -0.21
CA LEU A 196 -14.95 5.43 0.35
C LEU A 196 -16.17 4.89 -0.42
N GLN A 197 -17.08 5.78 -0.80
CA GLN A 197 -18.32 5.46 -1.50
C GLN A 197 -18.09 4.93 -2.92
N LYS A 198 -16.92 5.21 -3.53
CA LYS A 198 -16.55 4.59 -4.82
C LYS A 198 -16.13 3.13 -4.70
N ILE A 199 -15.83 2.68 -3.48
CA ILE A 199 -15.35 1.32 -3.19
C ILE A 199 -16.43 0.51 -2.47
N ILE A 200 -17.05 1.13 -1.46
CA ILE A 200 -18.15 0.58 -0.68
C ILE A 200 -19.33 1.55 -0.88
N PRO A 201 -20.27 1.25 -1.79
CA PRO A 201 -21.33 2.19 -2.21
C PRO A 201 -22.42 2.44 -1.15
N LYS A 202 -22.16 2.10 0.12
CA LYS A 202 -23.10 2.21 1.23
C LYS A 202 -22.47 2.99 2.38
N GLU A 203 -23.32 3.51 3.26
CA GLU A 203 -22.86 4.24 4.44
C GLU A 203 -22.11 3.30 5.41
N VAL A 204 -20.89 3.71 5.78
CA VAL A 204 -20.01 2.94 6.66
C VAL A 204 -19.90 3.64 8.00
N LYS A 205 -20.19 2.94 9.10
CA LYS A 205 -19.99 3.48 10.46
C LYS A 205 -18.56 3.24 10.92
N CYS A 206 -17.67 4.16 10.58
CA CYS A 206 -16.24 4.04 10.88
C CYS A 206 -15.93 4.01 12.38
N GLU A 207 -16.82 4.54 13.23
CA GLU A 207 -16.70 4.53 14.70
C GLU A 207 -16.58 3.12 15.27
N ILE A 208 -17.15 2.12 14.58
CA ILE A 208 -17.09 0.73 15.02
C ILE A 208 -15.63 0.27 15.11
N LEU A 209 -14.74 0.78 14.23
CA LEU A 209 -13.32 0.45 14.22
C LEU A 209 -12.49 1.23 15.24
N SER A 210 -13.02 2.33 15.79
CA SER A 210 -12.37 3.10 16.86
C SER A 210 -12.51 2.46 18.24
N SER A 211 -13.20 1.32 18.34
CA SER A 211 -13.37 0.61 19.60
C SER A 211 -12.01 0.13 20.14
N PRO A 212 -11.69 0.36 21.43
CA PRO A 212 -10.50 -0.21 22.07
C PRO A 212 -10.43 -1.74 21.98
N LEU A 213 -11.57 -2.40 21.74
CA LEU A 213 -11.67 -3.83 21.50
C LEU A 213 -11.16 -4.29 20.13
N LEU A 214 -10.82 -3.36 19.23
CA LEU A 214 -10.28 -3.62 17.87
C LEU A 214 -8.92 -2.95 17.65
N ILE A 215 -8.62 -1.91 18.43
CA ILE A 215 -7.31 -1.26 18.46
C ILE A 215 -6.36 -2.17 19.25
N ASN A 216 -5.32 -2.69 18.59
CA ASN A 216 -4.34 -3.64 19.15
C ASN A 216 -4.87 -5.03 19.57
N THR A 217 -6.12 -5.38 19.26
CA THR A 217 -6.61 -6.72 19.57
C THR A 217 -6.31 -7.68 18.43
N LYS A 218 -5.79 -8.85 18.79
CA LYS A 218 -5.88 -10.03 17.93
C LYS A 218 -7.39 -10.27 17.70
N PRO A 219 -7.85 -10.51 16.46
CA PRO A 219 -9.27 -10.67 16.15
C PRO A 219 -9.98 -11.61 17.14
N PRO A 220 -11.25 -11.31 17.50
CA PRO A 220 -12.01 -12.14 18.41
C PRO A 220 -12.38 -13.44 17.68
N ILE A 221 -11.47 -14.41 17.68
CA ILE A 221 -11.74 -15.77 17.18
C ILE A 221 -11.48 -16.73 18.33
N LYS A 222 -12.50 -17.50 18.67
CA LYS A 222 -12.47 -18.53 19.72
C LYS A 222 -11.23 -19.44 19.60
N PRO A 223 -10.65 -19.88 20.73
CA PRO A 223 -9.44 -20.73 20.79
C PRO A 223 -9.48 -22.02 19.94
N SER A 224 -10.64 -22.49 19.51
CA SER A 224 -10.76 -23.74 18.72
C SER A 224 -10.29 -23.62 17.26
N ALA A 225 -10.03 -22.41 16.74
CA ALA A 225 -9.46 -22.22 15.40
C ALA A 225 -7.92 -22.32 15.37
N TYR A 226 -7.28 -22.47 16.53
CA TYR A 226 -5.81 -22.39 16.68
C TYR A 226 -5.05 -23.71 16.51
N VAL A 227 -5.69 -24.82 16.13
CA VAL A 227 -4.99 -26.11 16.23
C VAL A 227 -3.75 -26.19 15.31
N HIS A 228 -3.58 -25.38 14.24
CA HIS A 228 -2.38 -25.48 13.38
C HIS A 228 -1.78 -24.20 12.76
N THR A 229 -2.01 -22.97 13.28
CA THR A 229 -1.31 -21.77 12.74
C THR A 229 -0.60 -20.97 13.85
N PRO A 230 0.75 -21.00 13.94
CA PRO A 230 1.49 -20.32 15.01
C PRO A 230 1.55 -18.79 14.92
N PHE A 231 1.00 -18.20 13.85
CA PHE A 231 0.96 -16.75 13.64
C PHE A 231 -0.42 -16.38 13.10
N LEU A 232 -1.08 -15.39 13.70
CA LEU A 232 -2.27 -14.79 13.09
C LEU A 232 -1.87 -14.18 11.75
N ASP A 233 -2.55 -14.61 10.69
CA ASP A 233 -2.42 -14.01 9.37
C ASP A 233 -3.03 -12.59 9.40
N PRO A 234 -2.27 -11.51 9.12
CA PRO A 234 -2.77 -10.13 9.08
C PRO A 234 -3.98 -9.94 8.16
N THR A 235 -4.11 -10.78 7.14
CA THR A 235 -5.27 -10.73 6.23
C THR A 235 -6.58 -11.13 6.92
N ILE A 236 -6.53 -11.90 8.00
CA ILE A 236 -7.72 -12.25 8.80
C ILE A 236 -8.22 -11.02 9.57
N ASP A 237 -7.32 -10.24 10.16
CA ASP A 237 -7.67 -9.00 10.86
C ASP A 237 -8.33 -7.98 9.92
N ALA A 238 -7.73 -7.78 8.74
CA ALA A 238 -8.30 -6.91 7.71
C ALA A 238 -9.71 -7.36 7.26
N LEU A 239 -9.93 -8.67 7.10
CA LEU A 239 -11.23 -9.23 6.76
C LEU A 239 -12.26 -9.02 7.87
N THR A 240 -11.87 -9.20 9.13
CA THR A 240 -12.74 -8.93 10.28
C THR A 240 -13.14 -7.46 10.33
N LYS A 241 -12.18 -6.54 10.19
CA LYS A 241 -12.46 -5.10 10.14
C LYS A 241 -13.38 -4.74 8.97
N LEU A 242 -13.12 -5.27 7.77
CA LEU A 242 -13.98 -5.07 6.61
C LEU A 242 -15.40 -5.61 6.86
N ALA A 243 -15.51 -6.78 7.46
CA ALA A 243 -16.80 -7.38 7.78
C ALA A 243 -17.59 -6.57 8.82
N LEU A 244 -16.92 -5.95 9.79
CA LEU A 244 -17.54 -5.03 10.75
C LEU A 244 -18.06 -3.74 10.09
N LEU A 245 -17.44 -3.31 8.98
CA LEU A 245 -17.91 -2.19 8.19
C LEU A 245 -19.17 -2.52 7.35
N ILE A 246 -19.43 -3.80 7.08
CA ILE A 246 -20.48 -4.29 6.16
C ILE A 246 -21.52 -5.08 6.97
N ARG A 247 -22.57 -4.40 7.46
CA ARG A 247 -23.48 -4.97 8.46
C ARG A 247 -24.60 -5.86 7.92
N THR A 248 -25.15 -5.61 6.73
CA THR A 248 -26.37 -6.31 6.28
C THR A 248 -26.13 -7.44 5.27
N ALA A 249 -27.05 -8.41 5.22
CA ALA A 249 -27.02 -9.51 4.25
C ALA A 249 -27.04 -9.03 2.78
N GLU A 250 -27.71 -7.91 2.51
CA GLU A 250 -27.77 -7.26 1.20
C GLU A 250 -26.50 -6.47 0.88
N ASP A 251 -25.82 -5.90 1.89
CA ASP A 251 -24.50 -5.27 1.71
C ASP A 251 -23.47 -6.30 1.19
N ARG A 252 -23.57 -7.54 1.67
CA ARG A 252 -22.65 -8.65 1.35
C ARG A 252 -22.80 -9.18 -0.09
N ALA A 253 -23.98 -9.08 -0.70
CA ALA A 253 -24.24 -9.55 -2.06
C ALA A 253 -23.73 -8.57 -3.15
N SER A 254 -23.71 -7.27 -2.85
CA SER A 254 -23.35 -6.20 -3.79
C SER A 254 -21.84 -6.09 -4.14
N LEU A 255 -20.97 -6.73 -3.36
CA LEU A 255 -19.51 -6.72 -3.57
C LEU A 255 -19.00 -7.80 -4.54
N GLY A 256 -19.92 -8.58 -5.12
CA GLY A 256 -19.64 -9.56 -6.17
C GLY A 256 -18.99 -10.84 -5.63
N GLU A 257 -19.70 -11.96 -5.73
CA GLU A 257 -19.11 -13.30 -5.52
C GLU A 257 -17.96 -13.61 -6.50
N GLU A 258 -17.84 -12.86 -7.60
CA GLU A 258 -16.87 -13.10 -8.67
C GLU A 258 -15.49 -12.46 -8.42
N SER A 259 -15.39 -11.37 -7.66
CA SER A 259 -14.14 -10.61 -7.47
C SER A 259 -13.21 -11.18 -6.38
N PHE A 260 -13.69 -12.15 -5.59
CA PHE A 260 -12.98 -12.74 -4.45
C PHE A 260 -12.58 -14.22 -4.62
N GLN A 261 -12.62 -14.76 -5.84
CA GLN A 261 -12.50 -16.19 -6.19
C GLN A 261 -11.16 -16.92 -5.88
N LYS A 262 -10.25 -16.40 -5.04
CA LYS A 262 -9.11 -17.20 -4.58
C LYS A 262 -9.52 -18.03 -3.35
N LYS A 263 -9.76 -19.34 -3.61
CA LYS A 263 -10.40 -20.38 -2.76
C LYS A 263 -10.03 -20.43 -1.27
N SER A 264 -8.88 -19.92 -0.79
CA SER A 264 -8.57 -19.95 0.65
C SER A 264 -9.21 -18.80 1.43
N LYS A 265 -9.44 -17.63 0.81
CA LYS A 265 -9.98 -16.44 1.50
C LYS A 265 -11.51 -16.43 1.57
N ARG A 266 -12.17 -17.11 0.61
CA ARG A 266 -13.63 -17.28 0.57
C ARG A 266 -14.16 -18.02 1.81
N ASN A 267 -13.44 -19.05 2.26
CA ASN A 267 -13.86 -19.85 3.43
C ASN A 267 -13.74 -19.08 4.74
N THR A 268 -12.66 -18.30 4.93
CA THR A 268 -12.48 -17.47 6.12
C THR A 268 -13.50 -16.32 6.17
N TYR A 269 -13.75 -15.67 5.03
CA TYR A 269 -14.79 -14.64 4.91
C TYR A 269 -16.19 -15.20 5.20
N LEU A 270 -16.59 -16.30 4.53
CA LEU A 270 -17.89 -16.94 4.77
C LEU A 270 -18.03 -17.42 6.21
N TYR A 271 -16.96 -17.93 6.81
CA TYR A 271 -16.97 -18.37 8.21
C TYR A 271 -17.16 -17.20 9.19
N LEU A 272 -16.45 -16.09 9.01
CA LEU A 272 -16.57 -14.90 9.87
C LEU A 272 -17.94 -14.24 9.70
N VAL A 273 -18.42 -14.12 8.47
CA VAL A 273 -19.75 -13.59 8.13
C VAL A 273 -20.86 -14.43 8.77
N ARG A 274 -20.76 -15.76 8.71
CA ARG A 274 -21.81 -16.68 9.14
C ARG A 274 -21.86 -16.87 10.66
N ASN A 275 -20.73 -16.72 11.36
CA ASN A 275 -20.64 -16.97 12.80
C ASN A 275 -20.64 -15.71 13.69
N TYR A 276 -20.34 -14.52 13.15
CA TYR A 276 -20.19 -13.29 13.95
C TYR A 276 -21.08 -12.12 13.49
N ILE A 277 -21.85 -12.29 12.40
CA ILE A 277 -22.70 -11.23 11.80
C ILE A 277 -24.14 -11.70 11.56
N VAL A 278 -24.56 -12.80 12.21
CA VAL A 278 -25.97 -13.20 12.29
C VAL A 278 -26.41 -13.09 13.75
N THR A 279 -26.78 -11.87 14.11
CA THR A 279 -27.81 -11.51 15.10
C THR A 279 -28.34 -10.15 14.71
#